data_AF-A0A7H4LXW4-F1
#
_entry.id   AF-A0A7H4LXW4-F1
#
_cell.length_a   1.000
_cell.length_b   1.000
_cell.length_c   1.000
_cell.angle_alpha   90.00
_cell.angle_beta   90.00
_cell.angle_gamma   90.00
#
_symmetry.space_group_name_H-M   'P 1'
#
loop_
_entity.id
_entity.type
_entity.pdbx_description
1 polymer ?
#
loop_
_entity_poly.entity_id
_entity_poly.type
_entity_poly.pdbx_seq_one_letter_code
_entity_poly.pdbx_strand_id
1 'polypeptide(L)' 'MHQPLRIDDIARHAGYSKWHLQRLFLQYKGESLGRYIRERKLLLAARDLRDTDQRVYDICLKYGF' A
#
# COMPACT_ATOMS: atom_id res chain seq x y z
N MET A 1 -16.10 1.61 -0.61
CA MET A 1 -15.37 2.90 -0.69
C MET A 1 -13.91 2.61 -0.97
N HIS A 2 -13.46 2.83 -2.22
CA HIS A 2 -12.05 2.64 -2.61
C HIS A 2 -11.25 3.86 -2.15
N GLN A 3 -10.67 3.81 -0.96
CA GLN A 3 -9.86 4.92 -0.47
C GLN A 3 -8.40 4.66 -0.85
N PRO A 4 -7.79 5.47 -1.74
CA PRO A 4 -6.37 5.37 -1.99
C PRO A 4 -5.63 5.61 -0.67
N LEU A 5 -4.84 4.64 -0.23
CA LEU A 5 -4.03 4.75 0.98
C LEU A 5 -2.94 5.80 0.76
N ARG A 6 -3.23 7.07 1.08
CA ARG A 6 -2.27 8.16 0.92
C ARG A 6 -1.27 8.09 2.06
N ILE A 7 0.00 8.31 1.75
CA ILE A 7 1.06 8.35 2.77
C ILE A 7 0.73 9.37 3.87
N ASP A 8 0.04 10.45 3.52
CA ASP A 8 -0.38 11.49 4.47
C ASP A 8 -1.39 10.97 5.50
N ASP A 9 -2.27 10.03 5.13
CA ASP A 9 -3.23 9.42 6.05
C ASP A 9 -2.53 8.43 7.00
N ILE A 10 -1.54 7.68 6.49
CA ILE A 10 -0.69 6.80 7.30
C ILE A 10 0.12 7.62 8.30
N ALA A 11 0.71 8.73 7.84
CA ALA A 11 1.51 9.63 8.68
C ALA A 11 0.65 10.26 9.79
N ARG A 12 -0.53 10.77 9.44
CA ARG A 12 -1.49 11.33 10.41
C ARG A 12 -1.91 10.28 11.44
N HIS A 13 -2.24 9.06 11.00
CA HIS A 13 -2.62 7.97 11.89
C HIS A 13 -1.47 7.53 12.82
N ALA A 14 -0.23 7.54 12.34
CA ALA A 14 0.95 7.19 13.11
C ALA A 14 1.49 8.33 14.00
N GLY A 15 0.87 9.52 13.97
CA GLY A 15 1.31 10.68 14.76
C GLY A 15 2.59 11.35 14.23
N TYR A 16 2.95 11.11 12.97
CA TYR A 16 4.16 11.64 12.36
C TYR A 16 3.85 12.58 11.18
N SER A 17 4.78 13.50 10.90
CA SER A 17 4.78 14.15 9.59
C SER A 17 5.12 13.13 8.50
N LYS A 18 4.62 13.36 7.28
CA LYS A 18 4.92 12.53 6.10
C LYS A 18 6.43 12.30 5.94
N TRP A 19 7.21 13.36 6.08
CA TRP A 19 8.67 13.32 5.91
C TRP A 19 9.36 12.53 7.03
N HIS A 20 8.89 12.67 8.28
CA HIS A 20 9.42 11.89 9.40
C HIS A 20 9.10 10.41 9.24
N LEU A 21 7.86 10.05 8.90
CA LEU A 21 7.45 8.67 8.66
C LEU A 21 8.26 8.03 7.52
N GLN A 22 8.44 8.73 6.40
CA GLN A 22 9.20 8.20 5.27
C GLN A 22 10.68 7.95 5.61
N ARG A 23 11.32 8.86 6.35
CA ARG A 23 12.70 8.67 6.83
C ARG A 23 12.81 7.50 7.80
N LEU A 24 11.92 7.46 8.80
CA LEU A 24 11.92 6.41 9.81
C LEU A 24 11.70 5.05 9.14
N PHE A 25 10.72 4.96 8.24
CA PHE A 25 10.45 3.72 7.50
C PHE A 25 11.67 3.27 6.69
N LEU A 26 12.32 4.18 5.95
CA LEU A 26 13.53 3.85 5.20
C LEU A 26 14.66 3.36 6.11
N GLN A 27 14.87 4.02 7.26
CA GLN A 27 15.91 3.64 8.21
C GLN A 27 15.69 2.24 8.81
N TYR A 28 14.44 1.90 9.13
CA TYR A 28 14.12 0.61 9.78
C TYR A 28 13.91 -0.54 8.79
N LYS A 29 13.37 -0.28 7.59
CA LYS A 29 13.05 -1.32 6.60
C LYS A 29 14.08 -1.43 5.46
N GLY A 30 14.92 -0.42 5.28
CA GLY A 30 15.89 -0.39 4.18
C GLY A 30 15.29 -0.03 2.81
N GLU A 31 13.99 0.29 2.75
CA GLU A 31 13.33 0.68 1.50
C GLU A 31 12.32 1.82 1.71
N SER A 32 11.99 2.54 0.64
CA SER A 32 10.99 3.62 0.73
C SER A 32 9.60 3.07 1.06
N LEU A 33 8.87 3.79 1.90
CA LEU A 33 7.47 3.47 2.23
C LEU A 33 6.59 3.29 0.99
N GLY A 34 6.78 4.13 -0.05
CA GLY A 34 6.01 4.05 -1.28
C GLY A 34 6.30 2.81 -2.12
N ARG A 35 7.55 2.32 -2.11
CA ARG A 35 7.92 1.05 -2.75
C ARG A 35 7.26 -0.13 -2.02
N TYR A 36 7.42 -0.18 -0.69
CA TYR A 36 6.83 -1.22 0.14
C TYR A 36 5.31 -1.33 -0.04
N ILE A 37 4.59 -0.20 -0.04
CA ILE A 37 3.12 -0.19 -0.23
C ILE A 37 2.75 -0.77 -1.61
N ARG A 38 3.47 -0.40 -2.68
CA ARG A 38 3.20 -0.91 -4.03
C ARG A 38 3.47 -2.42 -4.13
N GLU A 39 4.60 -2.89 -3.62
CA GLU A 39 4.94 -4.31 -3.64
C GLU A 39 3.92 -5.13 -2.84
N ARG A 40 3.48 -4.62 -1.68
CA ARG A 40 2.46 -5.29 -0.88
C ARG A 40 1.10 -5.33 -1.57
N LYS A 41 0.70 -4.25 -2.25
CA LYS A 41 -0.53 -4.25 -3.08
C LYS A 41 -0.45 -5.28 -4.21
N LEU A 42 0.69 -5.35 -4.90
CA LEU A 42 0.91 -6.31 -5.98
C LEU A 42 0.83 -7.76 -5.48
N LEU A 43 1.46 -8.06 -4.34
CA LEU A 43 1.39 -9.39 -3.71
C LEU A 43 -0.02 -9.78 -3.31
N LEU A 44 -0.80 -8.83 -2.79
CA LEU A 44 -2.21 -9.08 -2.42
C LEU A 44 -3.09 -9.27 -3.66
N ALA A 45 -2.89 -8.47 -4.71
CA ALA A 45 -3.58 -8.67 -5.99
C ALA A 45 -3.25 -10.02 -6.61
N ALA A 46 -1.98 -10.43 -6.60
CA ALA A 46 -1.55 -11.74 -7.10
C ALA A 46 -2.17 -12.91 -6.30
N ARG A 47 -2.33 -12.75 -4.98
CA ARG A 47 -3.05 -13.73 -4.15
C ARG A 47 -4.53 -13.79 -4.51
N ASP A 48 -5.21 -12.66 -4.63
CA ASP A 48 -6.62 -12.64 -5.00
C ASP A 48 -6.86 -13.24 -6.39
N LEU A 49 -5.95 -12.98 -7.34
CA LEU A 49 -5.99 -13.58 -8.68
C LEU A 49 -5.83 -15.10 -8.69
N ARG A 50 -5.06 -15.65 -7.74
CA ARG A 50 -4.77 -17.08 -7.66
C ARG A 50 -5.79 -17.84 -6.81
N ASP A 51 -6.22 -17.22 -5.71
CA ASP A 51 -6.91 -17.89 -4.62
C ASP A 51 -8.43 -17.58 -4.62
N THR A 52 -8.93 -16.75 -5.56
CA THR A 52 -10.36 -16.39 -5.67
C THR A 52 -10.84 -16.34 -7.12
N ASP A 53 -12.16 -16.46 -7.31
CA ASP A 53 -12.83 -16.26 -8.61
C ASP A 53 -13.28 -14.81 -8.85
N GLN A 54 -12.69 -13.84 -8.15
CA GLN A 54 -13.01 -12.43 -8.36
C GLN A 54 -12.60 -12.00 -9.78
N ARG A 55 -13.43 -11.14 -10.41
CA ARG A 55 -13.09 -10.63 -11.73
C ARG A 55 -11.81 -9.81 -11.64
N VAL A 56 -10.93 -9.96 -12.62
CA VAL A 56 -9.67 -9.19 -12.71
C VAL A 56 -9.92 -7.69 -12.56
N TYR A 57 -10.99 -7.19 -13.18
CA TYR A 57 -11.41 -5.78 -13.07
C TYR A 57 -11.66 -5.34 -11.62
N ASP A 58 -12.38 -6.16 -10.84
CA ASP A 58 -12.70 -5.86 -9.45
C ASP A 58 -11.43 -5.88 -8.58
N ILE A 59 -10.49 -6.79 -8.87
CA ILE A 59 -9.18 -6.86 -8.21
C ILE A 59 -8.35 -5.61 -8.51
N CYS A 60 -8.32 -5.16 -9.77
CA CYS A 60 -7.62 -3.91 -10.14
C CYS A 60 -8.18 -2.71 -9.36
N LEU A 61 -9.51 -2.55 -9.34
CA LEU A 61 -10.19 -1.49 -8.59
C LEU A 61 -9.91 -1.58 -7.08
N LYS A 62 -9.90 -2.79 -6.51
CA LYS A 62 -9.63 -3.02 -5.08
C LYS A 62 -8.25 -2.51 -4.66
N TYR A 63 -7.22 -2.77 -5.46
CA TYR A 63 -5.85 -2.37 -5.13
C TYR A 63 -5.42 -1.01 -5.70
N GLY A 64 -6.25 -0.42 -6.57
CA GLY A 64 -6.01 0.88 -7.20
C GLY A 64 -5.00 0.79 -8.34
N PHE A 65 -5.12 -0.27 -9.15
CA PHE A 65 -4.46 -0.43 -10.45
C PHE A 65 -5.37 0.04 -11.58
#